data_AF-A0A658IBK8-F1
#
_entry.id   AF-A0A658IBK8-F1
#
_cell.length_a   1.000
_cell.length_b   1.000
_cell.length_c   1.000
_cell.angle_alpha   90.00
_cell.angle_beta   90.00
_cell.angle_gamma   90.00
#
_symmetry.space_group_name_H-M   'P 1'
#
loop_
_entity.id
_entity.type
_entity.pdbx_description
1 polymer ?
#
loop_
_entity_poly.entity_id
_entity_poly.type
_entity_poly.pdbx_seq_one_letter_code
_entity_poly.pdbx_strand_id
1 'polypeptide(L)'
;YNTIAQAFSGYLIQNGDVDQPMPAFPYTADYFSGLTATTSALAALHKVRETGKGESIDIAMYEVMLRMGQYFMMDYFNGGELCPRMTKGKDPYYAGCGLYKCADGYIVMELVGITQINECFKDIGLAHILGTPEVPEGTQLIHRIECPYGPLVEEKLDTWLATRSIADVQARFAELNIA
;
A
#
# COMPACT_ATOMS: atom_id res chain seq x y z
N TYR A 1 5.16 22.99 -8.81
CA TYR A 1 4.11 22.87 -7.78
C TYR A 1 3.78 21.41 -7.56
N ASN A 2 3.57 21.01 -6.31
CA ASN A 2 3.21 19.65 -5.91
C ASN A 2 2.22 18.92 -6.85
N THR A 3 1.04 19.49 -7.05
CA THR A 3 -0.05 18.81 -7.80
C THR A 3 0.31 18.60 -9.27
N ILE A 4 1.03 19.55 -9.88
CA ILE A 4 1.48 19.43 -11.28
C ILE A 4 2.52 18.32 -11.41
N ALA A 5 3.47 18.24 -10.47
CA ALA A 5 4.47 17.18 -10.48
C ALA A 5 3.82 15.79 -10.34
N GLN A 6 2.86 15.63 -9.42
CA GLN A 6 2.12 14.37 -9.26
C GLN A 6 1.28 14.03 -10.49
N ALA A 7 0.62 15.02 -11.10
CA ALA A 7 -0.20 14.82 -12.30
C ALA A 7 0.66 14.37 -13.50
N PHE A 8 1.80 15.03 -13.71
CA PHE A 8 2.66 14.76 -14.85
C PHE A 8 3.46 13.47 -14.72
N SER A 9 3.74 13.02 -13.49
CA SER A 9 4.52 11.80 -13.24
C SER A 9 3.70 10.51 -13.19
N GLY A 10 2.37 10.60 -13.33
CA GLY A 10 1.46 9.45 -13.12
C GLY A 10 1.22 9.10 -11.65
N TYR A 11 1.75 9.85 -10.68
CA TYR A 11 1.56 9.55 -9.26
C TYR A 11 0.12 9.87 -8.82
N LEU A 12 -0.48 10.95 -9.34
CA LEU A 12 -1.84 11.35 -8.99
C LEU A 12 -2.87 10.30 -9.42
N ILE A 13 -2.72 9.71 -10.61
CA ILE A 13 -3.72 8.76 -11.13
C ILE A 13 -3.72 7.42 -10.37
N GLN A 14 -2.63 7.11 -9.67
CA GLN A 14 -2.50 5.93 -8.79
C GLN A 14 -3.09 6.17 -7.39
N ASN A 15 -3.34 7.42 -6.99
CA ASN A 15 -3.83 7.78 -5.66
C ASN A 15 -5.32 8.13 -5.69
N GLY A 16 -6.00 7.97 -4.54
CA GLY A 16 -7.44 8.20 -4.38
C GLY A 16 -8.25 6.90 -4.36
N ASP A 17 -9.57 7.03 -4.50
CA ASP A 17 -10.50 5.91 -4.54
C ASP A 17 -10.67 5.41 -5.99
N VAL A 18 -11.25 4.22 -6.14
CA VAL A 18 -11.41 3.52 -7.43
C VAL A 18 -11.99 4.44 -8.52
N ASP A 19 -13.00 5.25 -8.18
CA ASP A 19 -13.68 6.16 -9.11
C ASP A 19 -13.28 7.64 -8.97
N GLN A 20 -12.40 7.97 -8.03
CA GLN A 20 -12.03 9.36 -7.73
C GLN A 20 -10.52 9.49 -7.46
N PRO A 21 -9.71 9.82 -8.48
CA PRO A 21 -8.30 10.13 -8.30
C PRO A 21 -8.11 11.36 -7.39
N MET A 22 -7.06 11.35 -6.58
CA MET A 22 -6.72 12.43 -5.67
C MET A 22 -5.19 12.57 -5.55
N PRO A 23 -4.64 13.80 -5.37
CA PRO A 23 -3.24 13.95 -5.06
C PRO A 23 -2.93 13.42 -3.65
N ALA A 24 -1.74 12.84 -3.47
CA ALA A 24 -1.19 12.57 -2.14
C ALA A 24 -0.96 13.90 -1.39
N PHE A 25 -1.17 13.89 -0.07
CA PHE A 25 -1.29 15.09 0.75
C PHE A 25 -0.62 14.94 2.14
N PRO A 26 -0.12 16.03 2.76
CA PRO A 26 0.06 17.38 2.23
C PRO A 26 1.32 17.52 1.37
N TYR A 27 1.17 18.11 0.19
CA TYR A 27 2.27 18.55 -0.67
C TYR A 27 3.39 17.51 -0.91
N THR A 28 3.03 16.23 -1.01
CA THR A 28 3.96 15.08 -1.03
C THR A 28 5.11 15.22 -2.03
N ALA A 29 4.85 15.72 -3.23
CA ALA A 29 5.88 15.87 -4.26
C ALA A 29 6.87 17.00 -3.96
N ASP A 30 6.47 18.03 -3.22
CA ASP A 30 7.42 19.07 -2.77
C ASP A 30 8.42 18.47 -1.78
N TYR A 31 7.94 17.66 -0.82
CA TYR A 31 8.79 16.99 0.17
C TYR A 31 9.76 15.98 -0.46
N PHE A 32 9.28 15.09 -1.33
CA PHE A 32 10.17 14.14 -2.02
C PHE A 32 11.22 14.87 -2.85
N SER A 33 10.83 15.90 -3.60
CA SER A 33 11.77 16.64 -4.45
C SER A 33 12.83 17.38 -3.61
N GLY A 34 12.45 17.99 -2.49
CA GLY A 34 13.38 18.64 -1.56
C GLY A 34 14.32 17.65 -0.87
N LEU A 35 13.82 16.48 -0.49
CA LEU A 35 14.64 15.42 0.10
C LEU A 35 15.64 14.87 -0.93
N THR A 36 15.20 14.61 -2.16
CA THR A 36 16.10 14.19 -3.26
C THR A 36 17.17 15.24 -3.54
N ALA A 37 16.84 16.53 -3.53
CA ALA A 37 17.83 17.59 -3.65
C ALA A 37 18.87 17.56 -2.55
N THR A 38 18.43 17.35 -1.30
CA THR A 38 19.32 17.21 -0.15
C THR A 38 20.26 16.02 -0.31
N THR A 39 19.71 14.84 -0.66
CA THR A 39 20.48 13.61 -0.87
C THR A 39 21.50 13.76 -2.00
N SER A 40 21.09 14.29 -3.15
CA SER A 40 21.98 14.48 -4.30
C SER A 40 23.08 15.50 -4.00
N ALA A 41 22.77 16.59 -3.30
CA ALA A 41 23.77 17.58 -2.89
C ALA A 41 24.82 16.99 -1.93
N LEU A 42 24.42 16.14 -0.98
CA LEU A 42 25.35 15.44 -0.08
C LEU A 42 26.24 14.46 -0.86
N ALA A 43 25.69 13.73 -1.84
CA ALA A 43 26.48 12.86 -2.71
C ALA A 43 27.50 13.65 -3.54
N ALA A 44 27.11 14.78 -4.12
CA ALA A 44 28.02 15.66 -4.84
C ALA A 44 29.11 16.24 -3.92
N LEU A 45 28.76 16.63 -2.69
CA LEU A 45 29.73 17.12 -1.71
C LEU A 45 30.77 16.05 -1.35
N HIS A 46 30.38 14.78 -1.30
CA HIS A 46 31.32 13.68 -1.11
C HIS A 46 32.35 13.63 -2.25
N LYS A 47 31.90 13.69 -3.52
CA LYS A 47 32.78 13.77 -4.70
C LYS A 47 33.72 14.98 -4.68
N VAL A 48 33.27 16.14 -4.18
CA VAL A 48 34.09 17.34 -4.02
C VAL A 48 35.28 17.09 -3.09
N ARG A 49 35.11 16.33 -2.00
CA ARG A 49 36.19 16.05 -1.04
C ARG A 49 37.34 15.26 -1.66
N GLU A 50 37.03 14.39 -2.62
CA GLU A 50 38.04 13.55 -3.30
C GLU A 50 38.68 14.27 -4.49
N THR A 51 37.88 15.03 -5.24
CA THR A 51 38.29 15.56 -6.55
C THR A 51 38.62 17.04 -6.56
N GLY A 52 38.18 17.80 -5.56
CA GLY A 52 38.25 19.26 -5.52
C GLY A 52 37.41 19.97 -6.59
N LYS A 53 36.55 19.25 -7.33
CA LYS A 53 35.72 19.79 -8.42
C LYS A 53 34.26 19.83 -8.00
N GLY A 54 33.58 20.95 -8.27
CA GLY A 54 32.15 21.12 -8.05
C GLY A 54 31.29 20.23 -8.96
N GLU A 55 29.97 20.29 -8.76
CA GLU A 55 28.99 19.54 -9.53
C GLU A 55 27.73 20.38 -9.80
N SER A 56 27.01 20.06 -10.87
CA SER A 56 25.68 20.58 -11.17
C SER A 56 24.65 19.46 -11.11
N ILE A 57 23.54 19.69 -10.41
CA ILE A 57 22.49 18.67 -10.22
C ILE A 57 21.18 19.21 -10.79
N ASP A 58 20.68 18.54 -11.82
CA ASP A 58 19.35 18.80 -12.37
C ASP A 58 18.32 17.92 -11.66
N ILE A 59 17.24 18.52 -11.17
CA ILE A 59 16.20 17.83 -10.40
C ILE A 59 14.84 18.25 -10.93
N ALA A 60 14.28 17.40 -11.77
CA ALA A 60 12.90 17.52 -12.22
C ALA A 60 11.96 16.81 -11.23
N MET A 61 11.03 17.54 -10.62
CA MET A 61 10.09 16.99 -9.64
C MET A 61 9.27 15.81 -10.19
N TYR A 62 8.93 15.84 -11.49
CA TYR A 62 8.16 14.75 -12.10
C TYR A 62 8.99 13.46 -12.21
N GLU A 63 10.31 13.53 -12.37
CA GLU A 63 11.19 12.35 -12.42
C GLU A 63 11.36 11.73 -11.05
N VAL A 64 11.46 12.57 -10.01
CA VAL A 64 11.43 12.12 -8.61
C VAL A 64 10.15 11.33 -8.35
N MET A 65 8.99 11.92 -8.67
CA MET A 65 7.70 11.27 -8.43
C MET A 65 7.44 10.07 -9.35
N LEU A 66 7.97 10.09 -10.58
CA LEU A 66 7.94 8.94 -11.48
C LEU A 66 8.62 7.74 -10.80
N ARG A 67 9.79 7.96 -10.19
CA ARG A 67 10.51 6.90 -9.47
C ARG A 67 9.75 6.40 -8.25
N MET A 68 9.06 7.28 -7.52
CA MET A 68 8.28 6.90 -6.32
C MET A 68 7.03 6.08 -6.66
N GLY A 69 6.45 6.23 -7.86
CA GLY A 69 5.25 5.51 -8.30
C GLY A 69 5.51 4.16 -9.00
N GLN A 70 6.75 3.67 -9.00
CA GLN A 70 7.14 2.55 -9.87
C GLN A 70 6.62 1.17 -9.44
N TYR A 71 6.19 0.97 -8.19
CA TYR A 71 5.93 -0.38 -7.65
C TYR A 71 5.06 -1.23 -8.59
N PHE A 72 3.89 -0.73 -8.99
CA PHE A 72 3.02 -1.39 -9.99
C PHE A 72 3.18 -0.84 -11.42
N MET A 73 3.78 0.35 -11.59
CA MET A 73 3.99 0.92 -12.93
C MET A 73 4.99 0.08 -13.74
N MET A 74 5.90 -0.61 -13.05
CA MET A 74 6.84 -1.53 -13.68
C MET A 74 6.15 -2.69 -14.40
N ASP A 75 5.03 -3.19 -13.90
CA ASP A 75 4.28 -4.26 -14.59
C ASP A 75 3.79 -3.78 -15.94
N TYR A 76 3.14 -2.61 -15.99
CA TYR A 76 2.72 -1.97 -17.23
C TYR A 76 3.88 -1.77 -18.23
N PHE A 77 5.05 -1.30 -17.77
CA PHE A 77 6.20 -1.11 -18.65
C PHE A 77 6.79 -2.42 -19.20
N ASN A 78 6.54 -3.54 -18.54
CA ASN A 78 7.14 -4.83 -18.89
C ASN A 78 6.11 -5.86 -19.41
N GLY A 79 4.98 -5.37 -19.93
CA GLY A 79 3.98 -6.19 -20.63
C GLY A 79 2.82 -6.70 -19.77
N GLY A 80 2.75 -6.28 -18.51
CA GLY A 80 1.62 -6.50 -17.61
C GLY A 80 0.60 -5.37 -17.66
N GLU A 81 -0.28 -5.36 -16.67
CA GLU A 81 -1.35 -4.38 -16.52
C GLU A 81 -1.04 -3.35 -15.44
N LEU A 82 -1.69 -2.18 -15.51
CA LEU A 82 -1.61 -1.20 -14.43
C LEU A 82 -2.55 -1.61 -13.29
N CYS A 83 -2.03 -1.57 -12.06
CA CYS A 83 -2.80 -1.80 -10.85
C CYS A 83 -4.01 -0.83 -10.73
N PRO A 84 -5.19 -1.30 -10.30
CA PRO A 84 -6.31 -0.41 -9.98
C PRO A 84 -5.99 0.46 -8.75
N ARG A 85 -6.73 1.56 -8.57
CA ARG A 85 -6.66 2.35 -7.33
C ARG A 85 -7.23 1.56 -6.16
N MET A 86 -6.86 1.98 -4.95
CA MET A 86 -7.46 1.48 -3.72
C MET A 86 -8.97 1.66 -3.72
N THR A 87 -9.69 0.75 -3.07
CA THR A 87 -11.12 0.95 -2.75
C THR A 87 -11.22 1.33 -1.28
N LYS A 88 -11.64 2.56 -0.99
CA LYS A 88 -11.74 3.08 0.40
C LYS A 88 -10.47 2.88 1.24
N GLY A 89 -9.29 2.96 0.62
CA GLY A 89 -7.99 2.80 1.29
C GLY A 89 -7.53 1.35 1.53
N LYS A 90 -8.24 0.35 0.99
CA LYS A 90 -7.79 -1.06 1.00
C LYS A 90 -6.81 -1.32 -0.13
N ASP A 91 -5.85 -2.22 0.09
CA ASP A 91 -4.86 -2.60 -0.92
C ASP A 91 -5.56 -3.12 -2.20
N PRO A 92 -5.08 -2.70 -3.39
CA PRO A 92 -5.72 -3.08 -4.65
C PRO A 92 -5.58 -4.56 -5.02
N TYR A 93 -4.56 -5.27 -4.51
CA TYR A 93 -4.29 -6.68 -4.85
C TYR A 93 -4.35 -7.65 -3.68
N TYR A 94 -4.14 -7.20 -2.44
CA TYR A 94 -4.06 -8.10 -1.29
C TYR A 94 -5.25 -7.92 -0.34
N ALA A 95 -5.98 -9.00 -0.10
CA ALA A 95 -7.13 -8.99 0.81
C ALA A 95 -6.67 -8.92 2.27
N GLY A 96 -7.40 -8.19 3.12
CA GLY A 96 -7.00 -8.02 4.52
C GLY A 96 -5.80 -7.09 4.73
N CYS A 97 -5.43 -6.30 3.72
CA CYS A 97 -4.36 -5.30 3.77
C CYS A 97 -4.91 -3.87 3.56
N GLY A 98 -4.44 -2.90 4.34
CA GLY A 98 -4.82 -1.49 4.22
C GLY A 98 -5.84 -1.02 5.27
N LEU A 99 -6.65 -0.02 4.91
CA LEU A 99 -7.54 0.69 5.82
C LEU A 99 -8.87 -0.04 6.05
N TYR A 100 -9.26 -0.19 7.32
CA TYR A 100 -10.55 -0.74 7.73
C TYR A 100 -11.24 0.10 8.80
N LYS A 101 -12.57 0.00 8.86
CA LYS A 101 -13.40 0.72 9.83
C LYS A 101 -13.81 -0.21 10.98
N CYS A 102 -13.50 0.21 12.20
CA CYS A 102 -14.00 -0.38 13.44
C CYS A 102 -15.26 0.36 13.92
N ALA A 103 -15.85 -0.06 15.05
CA ALA A 103 -17.03 0.57 15.62
C ALA A 103 -16.80 2.05 16.02
N ASP A 104 -15.60 2.40 16.46
CA ASP A 104 -15.23 3.68 17.06
C ASP A 104 -14.05 4.39 16.35
N GLY A 105 -13.64 3.91 15.17
CA GLY A 105 -12.63 4.60 14.36
C GLY A 105 -12.09 3.76 13.20
N TYR A 106 -10.85 4.04 12.80
CA TYR A 106 -10.18 3.38 11.68
C TYR A 106 -8.88 2.73 12.16
N ILE A 107 -8.53 1.61 11.54
CA ILE A 107 -7.26 0.92 11.70
C ILE A 107 -6.64 0.67 10.32
N VAL A 108 -5.33 0.45 10.31
CA VAL A 108 -4.66 -0.28 9.23
C VAL A 108 -4.35 -1.68 9.75
N MET A 109 -4.33 -2.66 8.85
CA MET A 109 -3.91 -4.02 9.19
C MET A 109 -3.21 -4.69 8.01
N GLU A 110 -2.39 -5.70 8.31
CA GLU A 110 -1.74 -6.56 7.32
C GLU A 110 -2.03 -8.04 7.64
N LEU A 111 -2.99 -8.65 6.93
CA LEU A 111 -3.34 -10.06 7.08
C LEU A 111 -2.32 -10.97 6.35
N VAL A 112 -1.11 -11.04 6.92
CA VAL A 112 0.04 -11.73 6.34
C VAL A 112 0.51 -12.84 7.29
N GLY A 113 0.63 -14.05 6.76
CA GLY A 113 1.16 -15.22 7.48
C GLY A 113 0.15 -16.34 7.67
N ILE A 114 0.67 -17.57 7.81
CA ILE A 114 -0.15 -18.80 7.88
C ILE A 114 -1.09 -18.76 9.08
N THR A 115 -0.54 -18.52 10.28
CA THR A 115 -1.32 -18.50 11.51
C THR A 115 -2.32 -17.34 11.51
N GLN A 116 -1.88 -16.18 11.04
CA GLN A 116 -2.69 -14.96 10.94
C GLN A 116 -3.93 -15.19 10.09
N ILE A 117 -3.77 -15.73 8.87
CA ILE A 117 -4.89 -16.05 7.98
C ILE A 117 -5.80 -17.09 8.63
N ASN A 118 -5.23 -18.19 9.13
CA ASN A 118 -6.01 -19.30 9.68
C ASN A 118 -6.87 -18.87 10.89
N GLU A 119 -6.28 -18.14 11.84
CA GLU A 119 -6.99 -17.71 13.06
C GLU A 119 -7.96 -16.57 12.78
N CYS A 120 -7.59 -15.60 11.94
CA CYS A 120 -8.52 -14.54 11.53
C CYS A 120 -9.72 -15.13 10.78
N PHE A 121 -9.52 -16.10 9.89
CA PHE A 121 -10.61 -16.76 9.17
C PHE A 121 -11.56 -17.51 10.10
N LYS A 122 -11.06 -18.07 11.20
CA LYS A 122 -11.94 -18.62 12.24
C LYS A 122 -12.79 -17.52 12.88
N ASP A 123 -12.17 -16.40 13.26
CA ASP A 123 -12.86 -15.29 13.92
C ASP A 123 -13.95 -14.65 13.04
N ILE A 124 -13.71 -14.51 11.74
CA ILE A 124 -14.65 -13.88 10.80
C ILE A 124 -15.63 -14.88 10.13
N GLY A 125 -15.59 -16.16 10.52
CA GLY A 125 -16.52 -17.19 10.04
C GLY A 125 -16.20 -17.79 8.67
N LEU A 126 -14.93 -17.71 8.24
CA LEU A 126 -14.38 -18.25 6.99
C LEU A 126 -13.47 -19.48 7.17
N ALA A 127 -13.50 -20.15 8.31
CA ALA A 127 -12.71 -21.37 8.51
C ALA A 127 -12.97 -22.47 7.45
N HIS A 128 -14.16 -22.49 6.84
CA HIS A 128 -14.57 -23.48 5.84
C HIS A 128 -13.86 -23.34 4.47
N ILE A 129 -13.22 -22.20 4.19
CA ILE A 129 -12.44 -22.03 2.95
C ILE A 129 -10.95 -22.35 3.13
N LEU A 130 -10.48 -22.59 4.36
CA LEU A 130 -9.10 -22.99 4.61
C LEU A 130 -8.84 -24.41 4.08
N GLY A 131 -7.73 -24.61 3.38
CA GLY A 131 -7.36 -25.89 2.77
C GLY A 131 -8.09 -26.20 1.46
N THR A 132 -8.87 -25.26 0.94
CA THR A 132 -9.46 -25.37 -0.41
C THR A 132 -8.39 -25.16 -1.50
N PRO A 133 -8.64 -25.54 -2.76
CA PRO A 133 -7.74 -25.21 -3.86
C PRO A 133 -7.45 -23.71 -4.00
N GLU A 134 -8.41 -22.85 -3.64
CA GLU A 134 -8.29 -21.40 -3.72
C GLU A 134 -7.58 -20.78 -2.52
N VAL A 135 -7.59 -21.46 -1.35
CA VAL A 135 -6.82 -21.08 -0.16
C VAL A 135 -6.12 -22.33 0.41
N PRO A 136 -5.02 -22.80 -0.24
CA PRO A 136 -4.33 -24.02 0.16
C PRO A 136 -3.73 -23.95 1.57
N GLU A 137 -3.40 -25.12 2.14
CA GLU A 137 -2.62 -25.15 3.38
C GLU A 137 -1.29 -24.42 3.18
N GLY A 138 -0.96 -23.53 4.13
CA GLY A 138 0.26 -22.74 4.08
C GLY A 138 0.16 -21.43 3.30
N THR A 139 -1.03 -21.02 2.83
CA THR A 139 -1.25 -19.66 2.30
C THR A 139 -0.78 -18.61 3.32
N GLN A 140 0.02 -17.65 2.85
CA GLN A 140 0.57 -16.56 3.68
C GLN A 140 0.08 -15.18 3.24
N LEU A 141 -0.52 -15.08 2.07
CA LEU A 141 -1.04 -13.85 1.50
C LEU A 141 -2.14 -14.19 0.51
N ILE A 142 -3.21 -13.39 0.47
CA ILE A 142 -4.38 -13.65 -0.37
C ILE A 142 -4.44 -12.59 -1.46
N HIS A 143 -4.17 -13.01 -2.70
CA HIS A 143 -4.35 -12.14 -3.86
C HIS A 143 -5.84 -12.01 -4.20
N ARG A 144 -6.44 -10.86 -3.92
CA ARG A 144 -7.88 -10.61 -3.95
C ARG A 144 -8.51 -10.65 -5.34
N ILE A 145 -7.70 -10.48 -6.38
CA ILE A 145 -8.14 -10.55 -7.78
C ILE A 145 -8.09 -11.98 -8.31
N GLU A 146 -7.11 -12.77 -7.87
CA GLU A 146 -6.94 -14.17 -8.32
C GLU A 146 -7.78 -15.13 -7.49
N CYS A 147 -7.95 -14.86 -6.19
CA CYS A 147 -8.75 -15.66 -5.30
C CYS A 147 -10.24 -15.31 -5.47
N PRO A 148 -11.12 -16.24 -5.89
CA PRO A 148 -12.54 -15.96 -6.07
C PRO A 148 -13.26 -15.62 -4.76
N TYR A 149 -12.67 -15.96 -3.61
CA TYR A 149 -13.18 -15.58 -2.29
C TYR A 149 -12.76 -14.18 -1.85
N GLY A 150 -11.95 -13.44 -2.62
CA GLY A 150 -11.50 -12.09 -2.27
C GLY A 150 -12.62 -11.16 -1.77
N PRO A 151 -13.72 -10.98 -2.54
CA PRO A 151 -14.86 -10.17 -2.09
C PRO A 151 -15.53 -10.67 -0.81
N LEU A 152 -15.61 -12.00 -0.62
CA LEU A 152 -16.19 -12.60 0.58
C LEU A 152 -15.32 -12.38 1.82
N VAL A 153 -14.00 -12.47 1.69
CA VAL A 153 -13.04 -12.17 2.76
C VAL A 153 -13.23 -10.75 3.26
N GLU A 154 -13.35 -9.80 2.33
CA GLU A 154 -13.57 -8.38 2.64
C GLU A 154 -14.91 -8.11 3.32
N GLU A 155 -15.99 -8.72 2.85
CA GLU A 155 -17.31 -8.61 3.47
C GLU A 155 -17.30 -9.08 4.92
N LYS A 156 -16.64 -10.22 5.19
CA LYS A 156 -16.55 -10.80 6.53
C LYS A 156 -15.63 -10.01 7.45
N LEU A 157 -14.50 -9.52 6.96
CA LEU A 157 -13.64 -8.60 7.70
C LEU A 157 -14.39 -7.32 8.07
N ASP A 158 -15.04 -6.66 7.10
CA ASP A 158 -15.79 -5.42 7.34
C ASP A 158 -16.89 -5.63 8.39
N THR A 159 -17.64 -6.73 8.29
CA THR A 159 -18.70 -7.07 9.25
C THR A 159 -18.13 -7.31 10.65
N TRP A 160 -17.03 -8.05 10.75
CA TRP A 160 -16.43 -8.40 12.04
C TRP A 160 -15.81 -7.17 12.72
N LEU A 161 -15.13 -6.31 11.97
CA LEU A 161 -14.48 -5.11 12.46
C LEU A 161 -15.50 -4.03 12.84
N ALA A 162 -16.57 -3.84 12.07
CA ALA A 162 -17.59 -2.82 12.33
C ALA A 162 -18.35 -3.01 13.66
N THR A 163 -18.27 -4.20 14.28
CA THR A 163 -18.93 -4.51 15.56
C THR A 163 -18.00 -4.47 16.77
N ARG A 164 -16.73 -4.10 16.59
CA ARG A 164 -15.69 -4.13 17.64
C ARG A 164 -15.02 -2.77 17.78
N SER A 165 -14.65 -2.42 19.01
CA SER A 165 -13.84 -1.23 19.26
C SER A 165 -12.42 -1.44 18.74
N ILE A 166 -11.70 -0.35 18.46
CA ILE A 166 -10.27 -0.41 18.12
C ILE A 166 -9.49 -1.17 19.19
N ALA A 167 -9.80 -0.94 20.47
CA ALA A 167 -9.11 -1.61 21.57
C ALA A 167 -9.30 -3.14 21.55
N ASP A 168 -10.52 -3.61 21.26
CA ASP A 168 -10.80 -5.05 21.16
C ASP A 168 -10.08 -5.67 19.94
N VAL A 169 -10.08 -4.97 18.81
CA VAL A 169 -9.38 -5.43 17.60
C VAL A 169 -7.87 -5.47 17.83
N GLN A 170 -7.29 -4.45 18.45
CA GLN A 170 -5.86 -4.42 18.78
C GLN A 170 -5.47 -5.53 19.74
N ALA A 171 -6.27 -5.77 20.79
CA ALA A 171 -6.02 -6.86 21.73
C ALA A 171 -6.03 -8.22 21.00
N ARG A 172 -7.02 -8.46 20.14
CA ARG A 172 -7.10 -9.70 19.37
C ARG A 172 -5.97 -9.83 18.36
N PHE A 173 -5.66 -8.78 17.61
CA PHE A 173 -4.58 -8.83 16.61
C PHE A 173 -3.21 -9.00 17.26
N ALA A 174 -2.99 -8.49 18.47
CA ALA A 174 -1.78 -8.77 19.24
C ALA A 174 -1.65 -10.26 19.61
N GLU A 175 -2.75 -10.94 19.99
CA GLU A 175 -2.74 -12.39 20.23
C GLU A 175 -2.38 -13.17 18.96
N LEU A 176 -2.87 -12.70 17.80
CA LEU A 176 -2.67 -13.35 16.50
C LEU A 176 -1.36 -12.95 15.82
N ASN A 177 -0.62 -11.98 16.36
CA ASN A 177 0.53 -11.34 15.70
C ASN A 177 0.17 -10.81 14.30
N ILE A 178 -0.99 -10.17 14.18
CA ILE A 178 -1.39 -9.37 13.02
C ILE A 178 -0.93 -7.94 13.28
N ALA A 179 -0.19 -7.37 12.33
CA ALA A 179 0.31 -6.00 12.40
C ALA A 179 -0.80 -4.98 12.10
#